data_AF-A0A7X2J3E8-F1
#
_entry.id   AF-A0A7X2J3E8-F1
#
_cell.length_a   1.000
_cell.length_b   1.000
_cell.length_c   1.000
_cell.angle_alpha   90.00
_cell.angle_beta   90.00
_cell.angle_gamma   90.00
#
_symmetry.space_group_name_H-M   'P 1'
#
loop_
_entity.id
_entity.type
_entity.pdbx_description
1 polymer ?
#
loop_
_entity_poly.entity_id
_entity_poly.type
_entity_poly.pdbx_seq_one_letter_code
_entity_poly.pdbx_strand_id
1 'polypeptide(L)'
;MHEDVKPFTVLPEKELKEQSIHHQNAGEVVLLGEKGYSMGNGFNKLSEPAKKLGNHGGDPARKELHAIFMGVGPDLPAGQKIDPVSLMDVAPTVYDMLDLKSPEFVEGKAIDYRMGKKD
;
A
#
# COMPACT_ATOMS: atom_id res chain seq x y z
N MET A 1 -23.30 24.67 17.82
CA MET A 1 -23.50 23.82 16.62
C MET A 1 -22.17 23.16 16.34
N HIS A 2 -22.02 21.88 16.64
CA HIS A 2 -20.89 21.11 16.12
C HIS A 2 -21.34 20.63 14.74
N GLU A 3 -20.67 21.08 13.69
CA GLU A 3 -20.82 20.47 12.36
C GLU A 3 -20.60 18.97 12.49
N ASP A 4 -21.40 18.19 11.76
CA ASP A 4 -21.21 16.75 11.60
C ASP A 4 -19.87 16.51 10.92
N VAL A 5 -18.80 16.39 11.71
CA VAL A 5 -17.49 15.97 11.21
C VAL A 5 -17.65 14.53 10.74
N LYS A 6 -17.61 14.33 9.42
CA LYS A 6 -17.56 13.01 8.77
C LYS A 6 -16.17 12.81 8.20
N PRO A 7 -15.17 12.44 9.02
CA PRO A 7 -13.78 12.35 8.58
C PRO A 7 -13.50 10.98 7.95
N PHE A 8 -14.43 10.52 7.12
CA PHE A 8 -14.33 9.26 6.42
C PHE A 8 -15.13 9.30 5.12
N THR A 9 -14.66 8.51 4.16
CA THR A 9 -15.38 8.20 2.93
C THR A 9 -15.85 6.75 2.98
N VAL A 10 -17.12 6.51 2.64
CA VAL A 10 -17.61 5.15 2.39
C VAL A 10 -17.17 4.77 0.99
N LEU A 11 -16.35 3.72 0.84
CA LEU A 11 -15.89 3.31 -0.48
C LEU A 11 -17.06 2.65 -1.24
N PRO A 12 -17.41 3.14 -2.44
CA PRO A 12 -18.47 2.56 -3.25
C PRO A 12 -18.05 1.18 -3.76
N GLU A 13 -19.03 0.30 -3.99
CA GLU A 13 -18.80 -1.08 -4.47
C GLU A 13 -17.91 -1.13 -5.72
N LYS A 14 -18.06 -0.15 -6.62
CA LYS A 14 -17.21 -0.02 -7.81
C LYS A 14 -15.73 0.13 -7.46
N GLU A 15 -15.39 1.00 -6.51
CA GLU A 15 -14.01 1.20 -6.07
C GLU A 15 -13.47 -0.02 -5.32
N LEU A 16 -14.31 -0.71 -4.55
CA LEU A 16 -13.92 -1.97 -3.90
C LEU A 16 -13.53 -3.03 -4.94
N LYS A 17 -14.28 -3.13 -6.05
CA LYS A 17 -13.95 -4.04 -7.15
C LYS A 17 -12.66 -3.61 -7.86
N GLU A 18 -12.50 -2.32 -8.17
CA GLU A 18 -11.31 -1.78 -8.83
C GLU A 18 -10.03 -1.94 -7.98
N GLN A 19 -10.14 -1.89 -6.65
CA GLN A 19 -9.04 -2.08 -5.70
C GLN A 19 -8.85 -3.54 -5.25
N SER A 20 -9.51 -4.49 -5.93
CA SER A 20 -9.47 -5.91 -5.60
C SER A 20 -9.91 -6.28 -4.16
N ILE A 21 -10.73 -5.43 -3.53
CA ILE A 21 -11.30 -5.64 -2.20
C ILE A 21 -12.61 -6.45 -2.32
N HIS A 22 -12.50 -7.69 -2.83
CA HIS A 22 -13.64 -8.60 -3.06
C HIS A 22 -13.40 -10.01 -2.49
N HIS A 23 -12.53 -10.12 -1.48
CA HIS A 23 -12.26 -11.37 -0.79
C HIS A 23 -13.40 -11.72 0.20
N GLN A 24 -13.63 -13.00 0.47
CA GLN A 24 -14.64 -13.47 1.45
C GLN A 24 -14.43 -12.94 2.89
N ASN A 25 -13.23 -12.43 3.18
CA ASN A 25 -12.88 -11.83 4.48
C ASN A 25 -12.89 -10.29 4.45
N ALA A 26 -13.29 -9.68 3.33
CA ALA A 26 -13.49 -8.24 3.24
C ALA A 26 -14.86 -7.86 3.83
N GLY A 27 -14.94 -6.69 4.45
CA GLY A 27 -16.22 -6.16 4.93
C GLY A 27 -17.13 -5.74 3.79
N GLU A 28 -18.44 -5.88 3.98
CA GLU A 28 -19.46 -5.40 3.02
C GLU A 28 -19.48 -3.87 2.91
N VAL A 29 -19.05 -3.19 3.96
CA VAL A 29 -18.90 -1.72 4.03
C VAL A 29 -17.47 -1.42 4.44
N VAL A 30 -16.76 -0.66 3.62
CA VAL A 30 -15.41 -0.20 3.91
C VAL A 30 -15.43 1.31 4.11
N LEU A 31 -14.88 1.74 5.24
CA LEU A 31 -14.70 3.16 5.56
C LEU A 31 -13.23 3.52 5.41
N LEU A 32 -12.94 4.51 4.58
CA LEU A 32 -11.61 5.08 4.46
C LEU A 32 -11.52 6.35 5.32
N GLY A 33 -10.67 6.32 6.36
CA GLY A 33 -10.47 7.48 7.22
C GLY A 33 -9.70 8.59 6.51
N GLU A 34 -10.13 9.83 6.73
CA GLU A 34 -9.43 11.03 6.26
C GLU A 34 -8.03 11.14 6.86
N LYS A 35 -7.17 11.97 6.26
CA LYS A 35 -5.80 12.17 6.75
C LYS A 35 -5.80 12.61 8.22
N GLY A 36 -5.11 11.85 9.07
CA GLY A 36 -5.02 12.10 10.51
C GLY A 36 -6.14 11.49 11.36
N TYR A 37 -7.10 10.80 10.74
CA TYR A 37 -8.20 10.15 11.44
C TYR A 37 -8.05 8.63 11.46
N SER A 38 -8.60 8.01 12.51
CA SER A 38 -8.76 6.57 12.65
C SER A 38 -10.14 6.30 13.21
N MET A 39 -10.70 5.14 12.89
CA MET A 39 -12.05 4.76 13.30
C MET A 39 -11.99 3.53 14.20
N GLY A 40 -12.95 3.43 15.11
CA GLY A 40 -13.11 2.28 15.99
C GLY A 40 -14.48 2.26 16.64
N ASN A 41 -14.75 1.22 17.42
CA ASN A 41 -16.01 1.01 18.12
C ASN A 41 -15.84 1.10 19.65
N GLY A 42 -16.95 1.25 20.38
CA GLY A 42 -16.94 1.28 21.85
C GLY A 42 -16.57 2.64 22.47
N PHE A 43 -16.66 3.72 21.71
CA PHE A 43 -16.38 5.08 22.17
C PHE A 43 -17.67 5.81 22.60
N ASN A 44 -17.57 6.61 23.66
CA ASN A 44 -18.68 7.44 24.18
C ASN A 44 -18.73 8.85 23.55
N LYS A 45 -17.78 9.17 22.68
CA LYS A 45 -17.67 10.46 21.98
C LYS A 45 -17.52 10.20 20.49
N LEU A 46 -18.09 11.08 19.67
CA LEU A 46 -18.02 11.00 18.21
C LEU A 46 -16.57 11.17 17.69
N SER A 47 -15.79 12.02 18.35
CA SER A 47 -14.38 12.24 18.04
C SER A 47 -13.63 12.62 19.32
N GLU A 48 -12.39 12.14 19.45
CA GLU A 48 -11.45 12.58 20.48
C GLU A 48 -10.03 12.67 19.92
N PRO A 49 -9.15 13.51 20.49
CA PRO A 49 -7.75 13.55 20.09
C PRO A 49 -7.11 12.17 20.18
N ALA A 50 -6.28 11.84 19.20
CA ALA A 50 -5.59 10.55 19.16
C ALA A 50 -4.65 10.40 20.36
N LYS A 51 -4.83 9.33 21.15
CA LYS A 51 -3.92 8.97 22.25
C LYS A 51 -2.64 8.31 21.74
N LYS A 52 -2.70 7.66 20.57
CA LYS A 52 -1.56 7.09 19.85
C LYS A 52 -1.28 7.93 18.63
N LEU A 53 -0.05 8.41 18.49
CA LEU A 53 0.35 9.35 17.45
C LEU A 53 0.83 8.68 16.15
N GLY A 54 1.22 7.41 16.22
CA GLY A 54 1.56 6.60 15.05
C GLY A 54 0.39 5.71 14.64
N ASN A 55 0.06 5.70 13.36
CA ASN A 55 -0.93 4.81 12.77
C ASN A 55 -0.54 4.40 11.34
N HIS A 56 -1.13 3.32 10.84
CA HIS A 56 -0.92 2.77 9.49
C HIS A 56 -2.26 2.25 8.91
N GLY A 57 -2.23 1.69 7.70
CA GLY A 57 -3.40 1.04 7.07
C GLY A 57 -4.39 1.98 6.38
N GLY A 58 -4.01 3.25 6.17
CA GLY A 58 -4.78 4.19 5.35
C GLY A 58 -4.55 4.01 3.86
N ASP A 59 -5.04 4.98 3.08
CA ASP A 59 -4.90 5.00 1.61
C ASP A 59 -3.42 4.95 1.17
N PRO A 60 -2.99 3.90 0.43
CA PRO A 60 -1.61 3.72 0.01
C PRO A 60 -1.11 4.79 -0.98
N ALA A 61 -1.98 5.60 -1.60
CA ALA A 61 -1.58 6.72 -2.45
C ALA A 61 -1.02 7.92 -1.65
N ARG A 62 -1.17 7.93 -0.32
CA ARG A 62 -0.65 8.99 0.55
C ARG A 62 0.87 8.84 0.69
N LYS A 63 1.61 9.88 0.29
CA LYS A 63 3.09 9.91 0.34
C LYS A 63 3.66 9.60 1.72
N GLU A 64 2.95 9.97 2.79
CA GLU A 64 3.36 9.71 4.18
C GLU A 64 3.28 8.22 4.57
N LEU A 65 2.57 7.40 3.78
CA LEU A 65 2.43 5.96 3.96
C LEU A 65 3.32 5.14 3.02
N HIS A 66 4.08 5.80 2.13
CA HIS A 66 5.00 5.10 1.23
C HIS A 66 6.14 4.46 2.03
N ALA A 67 6.42 3.20 1.74
CA ALA A 67 7.55 2.46 2.31
C ALA A 67 8.87 2.83 1.64
N ILE A 68 9.98 2.42 2.27
CA ILE A 68 11.33 2.52 1.69
C ILE A 68 11.67 1.18 1.05
N PHE A 69 12.18 1.22 -0.18
CA PHE A 69 12.72 0.08 -0.91
C PHE A 69 14.20 0.32 -1.23
N MET A 70 15.06 -0.67 -0.95
CA MET A 70 16.49 -0.62 -1.25
C MET A 70 16.98 -2.03 -1.60
N GLY A 71 17.58 -2.17 -2.78
CA GLY A 71 18.29 -3.38 -3.20
C GLY A 71 19.81 -3.16 -3.10
N VAL A 72 20.53 -4.14 -2.54
CA VAL A 72 21.99 -4.13 -2.46
C VAL A 72 22.50 -5.53 -2.80
N GLY A 73 23.43 -5.61 -3.74
CA GLY A 73 24.00 -6.89 -4.17
C GLY A 73 25.02 -6.72 -5.29
N PRO A 74 25.80 -7.78 -5.60
CA PRO A 74 26.83 -7.73 -6.63
C PRO A 74 26.26 -7.50 -8.03
N ASP A 75 25.03 -7.94 -8.27
CA ASP A 75 24.35 -7.81 -9.56
C ASP A 75 23.51 -6.53 -9.70
N LEU A 76 23.47 -5.71 -8.65
CA LEU A 76 22.70 -4.47 -8.61
C LEU A 76 23.63 -3.26 -8.78
N PRO A 77 23.29 -2.32 -9.68
CA PRO A 77 24.07 -1.10 -9.86
C PRO A 77 24.03 -0.25 -8.59
N ALA A 78 25.21 0.11 -8.09
CA ALA A 78 25.34 0.94 -6.91
C ALA A 78 24.86 2.38 -7.17
N GLY A 79 24.11 2.94 -6.21
CA GLY A 79 23.68 4.33 -6.25
C GLY A 79 22.59 4.66 -7.27
N GLN A 80 22.02 3.65 -7.95
CA GLN A 80 20.90 3.87 -8.86
C GLN A 80 19.63 4.21 -8.08
N LYS A 81 18.89 5.20 -8.58
CA LYS A 81 17.52 5.49 -8.14
C LYS A 81 16.56 5.02 -9.24
N ILE A 82 15.48 4.39 -8.81
CA ILE A 82 14.37 3.97 -9.68
C ILE A 82 13.12 4.80 -9.35
N ASP A 83 12.17 4.81 -10.28
CA ASP A 83 10.84 5.37 -10.03
C ASP A 83 10.11 4.57 -8.93
N PRO A 84 9.06 5.14 -8.29
CA PRO A 84 8.26 4.41 -7.31
C PRO A 84 7.70 3.10 -7.90
N VAL A 85 7.81 2.04 -7.11
CA VAL A 85 7.33 0.69 -7.44
C VAL A 85 6.23 0.26 -6.47
N SER A 86 5.43 -0.73 -6.87
CA SER A 86 4.50 -1.39 -5.97
C SER A 86 5.22 -2.43 -5.11
N LEU A 87 4.75 -2.67 -3.90
CA LEU A 87 5.23 -3.82 -3.10
C LEU A 87 4.97 -5.15 -3.83
N MET A 88 3.93 -5.21 -4.67
CA MET A 88 3.62 -6.39 -5.49
C MET A 88 4.71 -6.67 -6.53
N ASP A 89 5.52 -5.68 -6.91
CA ASP A 89 6.60 -5.85 -7.88
C ASP A 89 7.81 -6.59 -7.28
N VAL A 90 7.90 -6.70 -5.95
CA VAL A 90 9.06 -7.31 -5.28
C VAL A 90 9.13 -8.81 -5.52
N ALA A 91 8.01 -9.53 -5.39
CA ALA A 91 7.98 -10.98 -5.60
C ALA A 91 8.42 -11.39 -7.02
N PRO A 92 7.84 -10.86 -8.13
CA PRO A 92 8.28 -11.20 -9.48
C PRO A 92 9.74 -10.77 -9.74
N THR A 93 10.22 -9.70 -9.11
CA THR A 93 11.63 -9.29 -9.19
C THR A 93 12.56 -10.33 -8.57
N VAL A 94 12.21 -10.87 -7.39
CA VAL A 94 13.01 -11.92 -6.73
C VAL A 94 13.02 -13.20 -7.56
N TYR A 95 11.90 -13.59 -8.17
CA TYR A 95 11.85 -14.74 -9.08
C TYR A 95 12.79 -14.55 -10.29
N ASP A 96 12.76 -13.37 -10.92
CA ASP A 96 13.66 -13.04 -12.04
C ASP A 96 15.14 -13.03 -11.63
N MET A 97 15.47 -12.53 -10.44
CA MET A 97 16.84 -12.57 -9.89
C MET A 97 17.36 -13.99 -9.64
N LEU A 98 16.47 -14.92 -9.31
CA LEU A 98 16.81 -16.30 -9.01
C LEU A 98 16.71 -17.22 -10.24
N ASP A 99 16.38 -16.68 -11.43
CA ASP A 99 16.11 -17.44 -12.66
C ASP A 99 15.02 -18.51 -12.44
N LEU A 100 13.98 -18.14 -11.71
CA LEU A 100 12.84 -18.99 -11.38
C LEU A 100 11.58 -18.50 -12.09
N LYS A 101 10.73 -19.45 -12.50
CA LYS A 101 9.40 -19.11 -13.03
C LYS A 101 8.48 -18.65 -11.90
N SER A 102 7.93 -17.44 -12.02
CA SER A 102 6.90 -16.94 -11.10
C SER A 102 5.62 -17.80 -11.18
N PRO A 103 5.03 -18.18 -10.04
CA PRO A 103 3.70 -18.78 -9.98
C PRO A 103 2.62 -17.87 -10.59
N GLU A 104 1.52 -18.46 -11.07
CA GLU A 104 0.44 -17.71 -11.74
C GLU A 104 -0.30 -16.73 -10.83
N PHE A 105 -0.28 -16.93 -9.52
CA PHE A 105 -0.93 -16.05 -8.55
C PHE A 105 -0.09 -14.82 -8.18
N VAL A 106 1.16 -14.74 -8.65
CA VAL A 106 2.03 -13.59 -8.37
C VAL A 106 1.61 -12.43 -9.25
N GLU A 107 1.21 -11.33 -8.62
CA GLU A 107 0.87 -10.09 -9.30
C GLU A 107 2.09 -9.15 -9.41
N GLY A 108 1.88 -7.99 -10.03
CA GLY A 108 2.92 -6.98 -10.25
C GLY A 108 3.80 -7.28 -11.47
N LYS A 109 4.90 -6.53 -11.60
CA LYS A 109 5.89 -6.68 -12.67
C LYS A 109 7.29 -6.67 -12.07
N ALA A 110 8.20 -7.46 -12.64
CA ALA A 110 9.60 -7.38 -12.24
C ALA A 110 10.13 -5.96 -12.46
N ILE A 111 10.80 -5.43 -11.44
CA ILE A 111 11.48 -4.14 -11.46
C ILE A 111 12.66 -4.26 -12.41
N ASP A 112 12.86 -3.27 -13.28
CA ASP A 112 14.05 -3.25 -14.13
C ASP A 112 15.28 -2.83 -13.31
N TYR A 113 15.94 -3.82 -12.71
CA TYR A 113 17.13 -3.63 -11.86
C TYR A 113 18.46 -3.81 -12.62
N ARG A 114 18.41 -4.15 -13.92
CA ARG A 114 19.60 -4.40 -14.75
C ARG A 114 20.04 -3.16 -15.54
N MET A 115 19.23 -2.10 -15.56
CA MET A 115 19.53 -0.82 -16.20
C MET A 115 20.86 -0.24 -15.69
N GLY A 116 21.93 -0.37 -16.49
CA GLY A 116 23.27 0.12 -16.17
C GLY A 116 24.39 -0.91 -16.25
N LYS A 117 24.09 -2.21 -16.42
CA LYS A 117 25.11 -3.17 -16.87
C LYS A 117 25.47 -2.84 -18.33
N LYS A 118 26.60 -2.18 -18.55
CA LYS A 118 27.29 -2.21 -19.85
C LYS A 118 28.02 -3.56 -19.91
N ASP A 119 27.66 -4.37 -20.90
CA ASP A 119 28.50 -5.49 -21.34
C ASP A 119 29.89 -5.00 -21.77
#